data_AF-A0A356KYF4-F1
#
_entry.id   AF-A0A356KYF4-F1
#
_cell.length_a   1.000
_cell.length_b   1.000
_cell.length_c   1.000
_cell.angle_alpha   90.00
_cell.angle_beta   90.00
_cell.angle_gamma   90.00
#
_symmetry.space_group_name_H-M   'P 1'
#
loop_
_entity.id
_entity.type
_entity.pdbx_description
1 polymer ?
#
loop_
_entity_poly.entity_id
_entity_poly.type
_entity_poly.pdbx_seq_one_letter_code
_entity_poly.pdbx_strand_id
1 'polypeptide(L)'
;MTRPRVEPDRLRELIRLRRRGASAREVTRLLRMSPKTERRYRAVLAGAGLLEGPLDALPSLAEIRAAVQVALPPPPQPLSSVEPWREQVEALIDKGLSAQAIHDRIRLDTKAGCRRFRGSYSAVNRFVRRVKRERGVSPLDVAIPIPTTPAAEAQVDFGYAGRLYDPKTGVERRAWVFVMLLVHSRVFYARLVFDQTTETWLDLHERAFRALGGRVTTVVPDNTRRAVLRAAFGIDGPTELERSYREFAQQWDFKIDPAPPGAPKKRGKVEATVRYLRRNPLKSRDGQPIDEVQADLDLWTREIASVRIHGTTGRRPLDVFEQEERPALRPLPIVVGERAIWKRAKVHPDAHVTCRKRLFSVPWQLIQEQVWIRACGRNVEVFHLDQSVAHHVDRGLRRTTLDEHLPEDRRLLRQRSRSFWERRASQVGPETLALVQAVFDQDQVLSHLRQVQAVVKHLEQFPVRRAEAASRLVREGGDLSYRALKTTLSQGLDLREALSTSAHSAPPTSLEEPPCCPTCGTSSSMVASEGPRRLALRPTGS
;
A
#
# COMPACT_ATOMS: atom_id res chain seq x y z
N MET A 1 -52.21 -19.22 14.72
CA MET A 1 -50.94 -19.97 14.76
C MET A 1 -51.22 -21.42 14.42
N THR A 2 -50.72 -21.90 13.28
CA THR A 2 -50.84 -23.30 12.87
C THR A 2 -50.05 -24.16 13.83
N ARG A 3 -50.68 -25.19 14.44
CA ARG A 3 -49.94 -26.13 15.30
C ARG A 3 -48.85 -26.82 14.48
N PRO A 4 -47.62 -26.96 15.01
CA PRO A 4 -46.55 -27.67 14.32
C PRO A 4 -47.00 -29.10 14.00
N ARG A 5 -46.70 -29.56 12.78
CA ARG A 5 -46.94 -30.96 12.39
C ARG A 5 -46.07 -31.87 13.26
N VAL A 6 -46.58 -33.06 13.57
CA VAL A 6 -45.81 -34.06 14.33
C VAL A 6 -44.73 -34.62 13.42
N GLU A 7 -43.52 -34.77 13.95
CA GLU A 7 -42.38 -35.31 13.20
C GLU A 7 -42.62 -36.76 12.76
N PRO A 8 -42.23 -37.15 11.54
CA PRO A 8 -42.43 -38.50 11.02
C PRO A 8 -41.88 -39.62 11.93
N ASP A 9 -40.76 -39.39 12.62
CA ASP A 9 -40.18 -40.37 13.55
C ASP A 9 -41.09 -40.66 14.74
N ARG A 10 -41.75 -39.62 15.27
CA ARG A 10 -42.72 -39.75 16.36
C ARG A 10 -44.01 -40.44 15.90
N LEU A 11 -44.35 -40.30 14.61
CA LEU A 11 -45.46 -41.04 14.00
C LEU A 11 -45.09 -42.50 13.72
N ARG A 12 -43.85 -42.78 13.34
CA ARG A 12 -43.33 -44.15 13.23
C ARG A 12 -43.33 -44.86 14.58
N GLU A 13 -42.96 -44.15 15.64
CA GLU A 13 -43.05 -44.66 17.01
C GLU A 13 -44.50 -44.88 17.46
N LEU A 14 -45.43 -44.02 17.04
CA LEU A 14 -46.87 -44.25 17.24
C LEU A 14 -47.31 -45.56 16.59
N ILE A 15 -46.91 -45.83 15.35
CA ILE A 15 -47.20 -47.10 14.66
C ILE A 15 -46.62 -48.28 15.45
N ARG A 16 -45.34 -48.20 15.87
CA ARG A 16 -44.67 -49.24 16.65
C ARG A 16 -45.43 -49.56 17.95
N LEU A 17 -45.78 -48.53 18.72
CA LEU A 17 -46.52 -48.69 19.97
C LEU A 17 -47.92 -49.28 19.74
N ARG A 18 -48.60 -48.88 18.67
CA ARG A 18 -49.92 -49.43 18.33
C ARG A 18 -49.86 -50.89 17.89
N ARG A 19 -48.87 -51.27 17.07
CA ARG A 19 -48.62 -52.68 16.69
C ARG A 19 -48.25 -53.56 17.88
N ARG A 20 -47.63 -52.98 18.93
CA ARG A 20 -47.34 -53.65 20.21
C ARG A 20 -48.59 -53.78 21.12
N GLY A 21 -49.73 -53.23 20.72
CA GLY A 21 -50.97 -53.26 21.50
C GLY A 21 -51.12 -52.14 22.53
N ALA A 22 -50.26 -51.11 22.50
CA ALA A 22 -50.35 -50.00 23.46
C ALA A 22 -51.67 -49.23 23.31
N SER A 23 -52.27 -48.89 24.45
CA SER A 23 -53.52 -48.11 24.47
C SER A 23 -53.29 -46.67 24.00
N ALA A 24 -54.34 -45.99 23.53
CA ALA A 24 -54.25 -44.59 23.13
C ALA A 24 -53.70 -43.69 24.25
N ARG A 25 -54.10 -43.95 25.51
CA ARG A 25 -53.62 -43.24 26.70
C ARG A 25 -52.12 -43.46 26.90
N GLU A 26 -51.66 -44.68 26.74
CA GLU A 26 -50.25 -45.05 26.85
C GLU A 26 -49.40 -44.38 25.76
N VAL A 27 -49.85 -44.42 24.51
CA VAL A 27 -49.20 -43.73 23.39
C VAL A 27 -49.10 -42.23 23.65
N THR A 28 -50.18 -41.58 24.12
CA THR A 28 -50.15 -40.13 24.42
C THR A 28 -49.16 -39.77 25.53
N ARG A 29 -49.03 -40.64 26.55
CA ARG A 29 -48.09 -40.48 27.66
C ARG A 29 -46.64 -40.66 27.20
N LEU A 30 -46.34 -41.78 26.53
CA LEU A 30 -45.00 -42.13 26.07
C LEU A 30 -44.50 -41.15 25.01
N LEU A 31 -45.35 -40.80 24.05
CA LEU A 31 -45.01 -39.86 23.01
C LEU A 31 -45.26 -38.41 23.40
N ARG A 32 -45.59 -38.08 24.66
CA ARG A 32 -45.87 -36.72 25.14
C ARG A 32 -46.69 -35.87 24.15
N MET A 33 -47.76 -36.45 23.60
CA MET A 33 -48.63 -35.79 22.62
C MET A 33 -50.07 -35.71 23.13
N SER A 34 -50.80 -34.67 22.72
CA SER A 34 -52.18 -34.52 23.19
C SER A 34 -53.06 -35.67 22.67
N PRO A 35 -54.06 -36.14 23.45
CA PRO A 35 -55.01 -37.17 22.98
C PRO A 35 -55.73 -36.80 21.68
N LYS A 36 -56.01 -35.51 21.47
CA LYS A 36 -56.59 -35.01 20.22
C LYS A 36 -55.63 -35.16 19.03
N THR A 37 -54.33 -34.97 19.27
CA THR A 37 -53.28 -35.14 18.25
C THR A 37 -53.09 -36.61 17.91
N GLU A 38 -52.94 -37.47 18.90
CA GLU A 38 -52.80 -38.93 18.72
C GLU A 38 -53.98 -39.48 17.90
N ARG A 39 -55.21 -39.18 18.31
CA ARG A 39 -56.42 -39.64 17.60
C ARG A 39 -56.45 -39.19 16.14
N ARG A 40 -56.06 -37.94 15.88
CA ARG A 40 -56.02 -37.37 14.52
C ARG A 40 -55.02 -38.11 13.64
N TYR A 41 -53.79 -38.27 14.09
CA TYR A 41 -52.75 -38.96 13.30
C TYR A 41 -52.99 -40.47 13.23
N ARG A 42 -53.55 -41.10 14.27
CA ARG A 42 -53.95 -42.50 14.23
C ARG A 42 -54.99 -42.74 13.15
N ALA A 43 -56.02 -41.91 13.04
CA ALA A 43 -57.04 -42.05 12.00
C ALA A 43 -56.44 -41.94 10.58
N VAL A 44 -55.50 -41.00 10.39
CA VAL A 44 -54.76 -40.82 9.12
C VAL A 44 -53.93 -42.06 8.77
N LEU A 45 -53.17 -42.59 9.74
CA LEU A 45 -52.33 -43.76 9.54
C LEU A 45 -53.15 -45.04 9.35
N ALA A 46 -54.30 -45.15 10.02
CA ALA A 46 -55.26 -46.24 9.84
C ALA A 46 -55.85 -46.23 8.42
N GLY A 47 -56.30 -45.06 7.95
CA GLY A 47 -56.84 -44.90 6.60
C GLY A 47 -55.82 -45.15 5.48
N ALA A 48 -54.53 -45.07 5.79
CA ALA A 48 -53.44 -45.43 4.88
C ALA A 48 -52.94 -46.88 5.06
N GLY A 49 -53.58 -47.69 5.92
CA GLY A 49 -53.17 -49.08 6.19
C GLY A 49 -51.85 -49.25 6.94
N LEU A 50 -51.28 -48.17 7.49
CA LEU A 50 -49.93 -48.17 8.08
C LEU A 50 -49.88 -48.63 9.54
N LEU A 51 -51.03 -48.80 10.20
CA LEU A 51 -51.09 -49.21 11.62
C LEU A 51 -50.96 -50.73 11.83
N GLU A 52 -51.18 -51.53 10.79
CA GLU A 52 -51.17 -52.99 10.85
C GLU A 52 -49.90 -53.54 10.20
N GLY A 53 -49.52 -54.76 10.57
CA GLY A 53 -48.30 -55.42 10.10
C GLY A 53 -47.35 -55.80 11.24
N PRO A 54 -46.30 -56.57 10.93
CA PRO A 54 -45.40 -57.09 11.95
C PRO A 54 -44.47 -55.98 12.47
N LEU A 55 -43.93 -56.17 13.68
CA LEU A 55 -43.13 -55.13 14.38
C LEU A 55 -41.75 -54.90 13.75
N ASP A 56 -41.25 -55.88 13.01
CA ASP A 56 -40.00 -55.86 12.25
C ASP A 56 -40.13 -55.09 10.92
N ALA A 57 -41.33 -54.99 10.34
CA ALA A 57 -41.59 -54.29 9.09
C ALA A 57 -42.32 -52.94 9.29
N LEU A 58 -41.70 -52.00 10.02
CA LEU A 58 -42.26 -50.65 10.19
C LEU A 58 -42.19 -49.84 8.88
N PRO A 59 -43.22 -49.04 8.54
CA PRO A 59 -43.23 -48.21 7.35
C PRO A 59 -42.06 -47.22 7.32
N SER A 60 -41.59 -46.92 6.11
CA SER A 60 -40.54 -45.93 5.91
C SER A 60 -41.05 -44.53 6.27
N LEU A 61 -40.13 -43.63 6.65
CA LEU A 61 -40.49 -42.23 6.96
C LEU A 61 -41.10 -41.52 5.74
N ALA A 62 -40.74 -41.95 4.52
CA ALA A 62 -41.28 -41.43 3.28
C ALA A 62 -42.76 -41.82 3.09
N GLU A 63 -43.12 -43.08 3.36
CA GLU A 63 -44.50 -43.58 3.30
C GLU A 63 -45.39 -42.88 4.32
N ILE A 64 -44.92 -42.76 5.56
CA ILE A 64 -45.64 -42.05 6.64
C ILE A 64 -45.87 -40.59 6.24
N ARG A 65 -44.84 -39.93 5.69
CA ARG A 65 -44.94 -38.55 5.23
C ARG A 65 -45.95 -38.41 4.09
N ALA A 66 -45.93 -39.31 3.11
CA ALA A 66 -46.86 -39.31 1.99
C ALA A 66 -48.31 -39.46 2.48
N ALA A 67 -48.59 -40.44 3.34
CA ALA A 67 -49.92 -40.67 3.92
C ALA A 67 -50.45 -39.45 4.68
N VAL A 68 -49.59 -38.82 5.51
CA VAL A 68 -49.96 -37.60 6.24
C VAL A 68 -50.19 -36.42 5.30
N GLN A 69 -49.42 -36.31 4.22
CA GLN A 69 -49.55 -35.20 3.28
C GLN A 69 -50.84 -35.29 2.46
N VAL A 70 -51.26 -36.49 2.08
CA VAL A 70 -52.53 -36.75 1.38
C VAL A 70 -53.72 -36.45 2.30
N ALA A 71 -53.71 -36.98 3.52
CA ALA A 71 -54.87 -36.87 4.42
C ALA A 71 -54.96 -35.51 5.15
N LEU A 72 -53.82 -34.85 5.37
CA LEU A 72 -53.75 -33.55 6.06
C LEU A 72 -52.94 -32.55 5.20
N PRO A 73 -53.49 -32.09 4.06
CA PRO A 73 -52.80 -31.12 3.22
C PRO A 73 -52.48 -29.84 4.01
N PRO A 74 -51.39 -29.12 3.66
CA PRO A 74 -51.08 -27.87 4.33
C PRO A 74 -52.24 -26.88 4.08
N PRO A 75 -52.58 -26.01 5.06
CA PRO A 75 -53.62 -25.03 4.85
C PRO A 75 -53.27 -24.15 3.65
N PRO A 76 -54.26 -23.71 2.85
CA PRO A 76 -54.02 -22.82 1.71
C PRO A 76 -53.29 -21.57 2.21
N GLN A 77 -52.12 -21.29 1.64
CA GLN A 77 -51.39 -20.07 1.94
C GLN A 77 -51.93 -18.95 1.07
N PRO A 78 -52.16 -17.74 1.60
CA PRO A 78 -52.55 -16.60 0.79
C PRO A 78 -51.47 -16.33 -0.26
N LEU A 79 -51.89 -16.10 -1.51
CA LEU A 79 -51.00 -15.70 -2.59
C LEU A 79 -50.21 -14.46 -2.16
N SER A 80 -48.89 -14.47 -2.43
CA SER A 80 -48.03 -13.35 -2.07
C SER A 80 -48.49 -12.08 -2.82
N SER A 81 -48.43 -10.92 -2.17
CA SER A 81 -48.63 -9.64 -2.87
C SER A 81 -47.58 -9.38 -3.97
N VAL A 82 -46.51 -10.19 -3.99
CA VAL A 82 -45.43 -10.19 -4.99
C VAL A 82 -45.69 -11.18 -6.13
N GLU A 83 -46.67 -12.08 -6.01
CA GLU A 83 -46.96 -13.10 -7.03
C GLU A 83 -47.21 -12.52 -8.43
N PRO A 84 -47.99 -11.41 -8.59
CA PRO A 84 -48.20 -10.79 -9.90
C PRO A 84 -46.93 -10.24 -10.54
N TRP A 85 -45.84 -10.10 -9.77
CA TRP A 85 -44.55 -9.56 -10.18
C TRP A 85 -43.49 -10.64 -10.36
N ARG A 86 -43.88 -11.93 -10.33
CA ARG A 86 -42.96 -13.07 -10.36
C ARG A 86 -41.93 -12.97 -11.47
N GLU A 87 -42.36 -12.82 -12.72
CA GLU A 87 -41.47 -12.78 -13.89
C GLU A 87 -40.43 -11.65 -13.78
N GLN A 88 -40.87 -10.47 -13.35
CA GLN A 88 -39.99 -9.32 -13.18
C GLN A 88 -39.01 -9.52 -12.02
N VAL A 89 -39.47 -10.05 -10.88
CA VAL A 89 -38.60 -10.37 -9.74
C VAL A 89 -37.56 -11.41 -10.15
N GLU A 90 -37.98 -12.47 -10.84
CA GLU A 90 -37.11 -13.53 -11.33
C GLU A 90 -36.05 -13.01 -12.30
N ALA A 91 -36.43 -12.19 -13.27
CA ALA A 91 -35.48 -11.54 -14.19
C ALA A 91 -34.48 -10.62 -13.47
N LEU A 92 -34.89 -9.96 -12.38
CA LEU A 92 -33.98 -9.14 -11.57
C LEU A 92 -33.08 -9.98 -10.66
N ILE A 93 -33.55 -11.15 -10.20
CA ILE A 93 -32.71 -12.14 -9.50
C ILE A 93 -31.63 -12.66 -10.45
N ASP A 94 -31.97 -12.96 -11.71
CA ASP A 94 -31.03 -13.46 -12.72
C ASP A 94 -29.95 -12.43 -13.07
N LYS A 95 -30.29 -11.13 -12.95
CA LYS A 95 -29.34 -10.01 -13.06
C LYS A 95 -28.50 -9.79 -11.79
N GLY A 96 -28.67 -10.61 -10.76
CA GLY A 96 -27.87 -10.57 -9.52
C GLY A 96 -28.24 -9.45 -8.55
N LEU A 97 -29.42 -8.82 -8.67
CA LEU A 97 -29.80 -7.73 -7.78
C LEU A 97 -30.09 -8.22 -6.35
N SER A 98 -29.80 -7.36 -5.37
CA SER A 98 -30.19 -7.59 -3.98
C SER A 98 -31.71 -7.49 -3.80
N ALA A 99 -32.26 -8.16 -2.78
CA ALA A 99 -33.70 -8.08 -2.48
C ALA A 99 -34.19 -6.64 -2.23
N GLN A 100 -33.32 -5.77 -1.70
CA GLN A 100 -33.61 -4.36 -1.52
C GLN A 100 -33.70 -3.63 -2.86
N ALA A 101 -32.70 -3.81 -3.73
CA ALA A 101 -32.71 -3.22 -5.06
C ALA A 101 -33.91 -3.71 -5.90
N ILE A 102 -34.30 -4.98 -5.76
CA ILE A 102 -35.51 -5.53 -6.39
C ILE A 102 -36.77 -4.84 -5.85
N HIS A 103 -36.87 -4.65 -4.53
CA HIS A 103 -38.01 -3.95 -3.90
C HIS A 103 -38.12 -2.51 -4.42
N ASP A 104 -37.03 -1.77 -4.42
CA ASP A 104 -37.00 -0.38 -4.88
C ASP A 104 -37.35 -0.27 -6.38
N ARG A 105 -36.80 -1.16 -7.21
CA ARG A 105 -37.05 -1.20 -8.67
C ARG A 105 -38.51 -1.45 -9.01
N ILE A 106 -39.14 -2.42 -8.34
CA ILE A 106 -40.54 -2.78 -8.57
C ILE A 106 -41.49 -1.72 -7.98
N ARG A 107 -41.10 -1.10 -6.87
CA ARG A 107 -41.86 0.01 -6.26
C ARG A 107 -41.87 1.27 -7.13
N LEU A 108 -40.76 1.55 -7.80
CA LEU A 108 -40.56 2.72 -8.66
C LEU A 108 -40.90 2.47 -10.13
N ASP A 109 -41.34 1.27 -10.50
CA ASP A 109 -41.72 0.98 -11.88
C ASP A 109 -43.02 1.73 -12.23
N THR A 110 -42.89 2.77 -13.07
CA THR A 110 -43.97 3.65 -13.53
C THR A 110 -44.33 3.42 -14.99
N LYS A 111 -43.86 2.31 -15.61
CA LYS A 111 -44.20 1.98 -17.00
C LYS A 111 -45.73 1.92 -17.20
N ALA A 112 -46.21 2.55 -18.27
CA ALA A 112 -47.63 2.57 -18.63
C ALA A 112 -48.16 1.14 -18.79
N GLY A 113 -49.20 0.79 -18.02
CA GLY A 113 -49.82 -0.54 -18.03
C GLY A 113 -49.36 -1.49 -16.90
N CYS A 114 -48.29 -1.17 -16.17
CA CYS A 114 -47.87 -1.96 -15.00
C CYS A 114 -48.70 -1.57 -13.76
N ARG A 115 -49.16 -2.56 -12.99
CA ARG A 115 -49.80 -2.30 -11.68
C ARG A 115 -48.82 -1.58 -10.77
N ARG A 116 -49.27 -0.74 -9.83
CA ARG A 116 -48.37 -0.13 -8.84
C ARG A 116 -48.09 -1.11 -7.70
N PHE A 117 -46.83 -1.41 -7.41
CA PHE A 117 -46.49 -2.28 -6.28
C PHE A 117 -46.62 -1.54 -4.94
N ARG A 118 -47.43 -2.10 -4.02
CA ARG A 118 -47.65 -1.58 -2.66
C ARG A 118 -47.14 -2.51 -1.55
N GLY A 119 -46.44 -3.59 -1.90
CA GLY A 119 -45.94 -4.56 -0.93
C GLY A 119 -44.69 -4.07 -0.17
N SER A 120 -44.42 -4.71 0.97
CA SER A 120 -43.25 -4.41 1.80
C SER A 120 -41.99 -5.11 1.30
N TYR A 121 -40.81 -4.58 1.67
CA TYR A 121 -39.51 -5.24 1.47
C TYR A 121 -39.52 -6.69 2.02
N SER A 122 -40.13 -6.90 3.19
CA SER A 122 -40.26 -8.23 3.79
C SER A 122 -41.07 -9.21 2.95
N ALA A 123 -42.04 -8.75 2.15
CA ALA A 123 -42.75 -9.59 1.19
C ALA A 123 -41.84 -9.99 0.02
N VAL A 124 -41.09 -9.04 -0.53
CA VAL A 124 -40.11 -9.29 -1.62
C VAL A 124 -39.00 -10.22 -1.15
N ASN A 125 -38.39 -9.99 0.01
CA ASN A 125 -37.32 -10.84 0.54
C ASN A 125 -37.80 -12.28 0.80
N ARG A 126 -39.02 -12.46 1.34
CA ARG A 126 -39.62 -13.80 1.48
C ARG A 126 -39.87 -14.46 0.12
N PHE A 127 -40.36 -13.70 -0.86
CA PHE A 127 -40.58 -14.19 -2.22
C PHE A 127 -39.28 -14.60 -2.90
N VAL A 128 -38.24 -13.77 -2.87
CA VAL A 128 -36.90 -14.07 -3.41
C VAL A 128 -36.32 -15.34 -2.77
N ARG A 129 -36.43 -15.49 -1.44
CA ARG A 129 -36.00 -16.72 -0.74
C ARG A 129 -36.79 -17.95 -1.18
N ARG A 130 -38.10 -17.80 -1.43
CA ARG A 130 -38.96 -18.87 -1.91
C ARG A 130 -38.57 -19.29 -3.33
N VAL A 131 -38.42 -18.33 -4.25
CA VAL A 131 -37.96 -18.58 -5.63
C VAL A 131 -36.60 -19.30 -5.62
N LYS A 132 -35.64 -18.83 -4.82
CA LYS A 132 -34.34 -19.52 -4.68
C LYS A 132 -34.47 -20.95 -4.16
N ARG A 133 -35.44 -21.23 -3.28
CA ARG A 133 -35.72 -22.58 -2.79
C ARG A 133 -36.41 -23.45 -3.86
N GLU A 134 -37.36 -22.88 -4.61
CA GLU A 134 -38.07 -23.53 -5.72
C GLU A 134 -37.08 -23.95 -6.83
N ARG A 135 -36.12 -23.08 -7.15
CA ARG A 135 -35.04 -23.35 -8.12
C ARG A 135 -34.02 -24.39 -7.68
N GLY A 136 -34.11 -24.87 -6.43
CA GLY A 136 -33.15 -25.82 -5.87
C GLY A 136 -31.79 -25.21 -5.58
N VAL A 137 -30.85 -26.05 -5.18
CA VAL A 137 -29.47 -25.64 -4.90
C VAL A 137 -28.69 -25.70 -6.20
N SER A 138 -28.09 -24.58 -6.63
CA SER A 138 -27.16 -24.59 -7.75
C SER A 138 -25.82 -25.21 -7.33
N PRO A 139 -25.10 -25.92 -8.21
CA PRO A 139 -23.70 -26.30 -7.94
C PRO A 139 -22.83 -25.11 -7.48
N LEU A 140 -23.14 -23.89 -7.94
CA LEU A 140 -22.44 -22.65 -7.54
C LEU A 140 -22.73 -22.20 -6.10
N ASP A 141 -23.84 -22.68 -5.51
CA ASP A 141 -24.21 -22.38 -4.12
C ASP A 141 -23.45 -23.25 -3.12
N VAL A 142 -22.94 -24.40 -3.56
CA VAL A 142 -22.17 -25.32 -2.73
C VAL A 142 -20.89 -24.64 -2.25
N ALA A 143 -20.76 -24.45 -0.94
CA ALA A 143 -19.53 -24.00 -0.32
C ALA A 143 -18.65 -25.22 -0.06
N ILE A 144 -17.55 -25.35 -0.78
CA ILE A 144 -16.57 -26.43 -0.60
C ILE A 144 -15.56 -25.99 0.48
N PRO A 145 -15.52 -26.63 1.65
CA PRO A 145 -14.50 -26.34 2.65
C PRO A 145 -13.14 -26.83 2.16
N ILE A 146 -12.15 -25.93 2.12
CA ILE A 146 -10.77 -26.29 1.80
C ILE A 146 -10.05 -26.54 3.13
N PRO A 147 -9.60 -27.76 3.43
CA PRO A 147 -8.73 -28.02 4.57
C PRO A 147 -7.38 -27.36 4.31
N THR A 148 -6.91 -26.58 5.29
CA THR A 148 -5.64 -25.87 5.22
C THR A 148 -4.68 -26.53 6.20
N THR A 149 -3.49 -26.89 5.74
CA THR A 149 -2.44 -27.42 6.62
C THR A 149 -1.96 -26.35 7.61
N PRO A 150 -1.48 -26.74 8.80
CA PRO A 150 -0.97 -25.78 9.77
C PRO A 150 0.10 -24.86 9.16
N ALA A 151 0.07 -23.57 9.51
CA ALA A 151 1.03 -22.53 9.09
C ALA A 151 1.12 -22.28 7.56
N ALA A 152 0.25 -22.90 6.75
CA ALA A 152 0.27 -22.71 5.32
C ALA A 152 -0.29 -21.34 4.90
N GLU A 153 -1.38 -20.90 5.53
CA GLU A 153 -2.12 -19.71 5.11
C GLU A 153 -2.53 -18.82 6.29
N ALA A 154 -2.29 -17.51 6.13
CA ALA A 154 -2.95 -16.48 6.93
C ALA A 154 -3.81 -15.58 6.03
N GLN A 155 -4.99 -15.21 6.51
CA GLN A 155 -5.86 -14.24 5.83
C GLN A 155 -5.78 -12.89 6.53
N VAL A 156 -5.64 -11.82 5.74
CA VAL A 156 -5.45 -10.47 6.27
C VAL A 156 -6.50 -9.51 5.75
N ASP A 157 -7.08 -8.71 6.65
CA ASP A 157 -8.11 -7.73 6.32
C ASP A 157 -8.09 -6.50 7.25
N PHE A 158 -8.68 -5.41 6.80
CA PHE A 158 -8.98 -4.22 7.61
C PHE A 158 -10.48 -4.07 7.83
N GLY A 159 -10.89 -3.99 9.09
CA GLY A 159 -12.24 -3.60 9.48
C GLY A 159 -12.30 -2.17 9.99
N TYR A 160 -13.32 -1.38 9.62
CA TYR A 160 -13.66 -0.17 10.39
C TYR A 160 -13.92 -0.51 11.86
N ALA A 161 -13.32 0.26 12.78
CA ALA A 161 -13.38 0.04 14.22
C ALA A 161 -14.17 1.12 14.98
N GLY A 162 -14.72 2.11 14.28
CA GLY A 162 -15.40 3.26 14.90
C GLY A 162 -14.59 4.55 14.79
N ARG A 163 -14.98 5.56 15.56
CA ARG A 163 -14.21 6.79 15.76
C ARG A 163 -13.58 6.75 17.15
N LEU A 164 -12.26 6.66 17.21
CA LEU A 164 -11.53 6.62 18.47
C LEU A 164 -10.76 7.93 18.68
N TYR A 165 -10.54 8.28 19.93
CA TYR A 165 -9.73 9.44 20.29
C TYR A 165 -8.26 9.13 20.05
N ASP A 166 -7.56 10.04 19.36
CA ASP A 166 -6.12 9.97 19.12
C ASP A 166 -5.39 10.89 20.12
N PRO A 167 -4.77 10.34 21.19
CA PRO A 167 -4.08 11.15 22.20
C PRO A 167 -2.94 11.99 21.64
N LYS A 168 -2.34 11.60 20.51
CA LYS A 168 -1.22 12.32 19.90
C LYS A 168 -1.66 13.59 19.18
N THR A 169 -2.86 13.56 18.59
CA THR A 169 -3.40 14.70 17.84
C THR A 169 -4.49 15.47 18.59
N GLY A 170 -5.00 14.92 19.70
CA GLY A 170 -6.05 15.53 20.51
C GLY A 170 -7.44 15.54 19.86
N VAL A 171 -7.66 14.75 18.81
CA VAL A 171 -8.92 14.72 18.05
C VAL A 171 -9.44 13.30 17.84
N GLU A 172 -10.75 13.15 17.71
CA GLU A 172 -11.36 11.88 17.30
C GLU A 172 -11.16 11.61 15.81
N ARG A 173 -10.72 10.40 15.49
CA ARG A 173 -10.40 9.99 14.13
C ARG A 173 -11.04 8.65 13.82
N ARG A 174 -11.36 8.43 12.55
CA ARG A 174 -11.79 7.11 12.06
C ARG A 174 -10.67 6.10 12.30
N ALA A 175 -10.97 5.06 13.06
CA ALA A 175 -10.06 3.98 13.36
C ALA A 175 -10.40 2.72 12.55
N TRP A 176 -9.38 1.90 12.35
CA TRP A 176 -9.45 0.63 11.65
C TRP A 176 -8.78 -0.44 12.51
N VAL A 177 -9.34 -1.65 12.50
CA VAL A 177 -8.72 -2.84 13.06
C VAL A 177 -8.10 -3.65 11.93
N PHE A 178 -6.79 -3.80 11.96
CA PHE A 178 -6.06 -4.79 11.19
C PHE A 178 -6.28 -6.16 11.82
N VAL A 179 -6.52 -7.19 11.01
CA VAL A 179 -6.62 -8.57 11.47
C VAL A 179 -5.76 -9.46 10.57
N MET A 180 -4.86 -10.23 11.18
CA MET A 180 -4.18 -11.36 10.54
C MET A 180 -4.65 -12.65 11.23
N LEU A 181 -5.41 -13.47 10.51
CA LEU A 181 -6.01 -14.71 10.99
C LEU A 181 -5.24 -15.91 10.44
N LEU A 182 -4.75 -16.79 11.32
CA LEU A 182 -4.27 -18.11 10.93
C LEU A 182 -5.47 -18.99 10.55
N VAL A 183 -5.43 -19.51 9.32
CA VAL A 183 -6.58 -20.15 8.69
C VAL A 183 -6.90 -21.51 9.31
N HIS A 184 -5.87 -22.19 9.85
CA HIS A 184 -5.97 -23.49 10.47
C HIS A 184 -6.49 -23.40 11.92
N SER A 185 -5.73 -22.83 12.85
CA SER A 185 -6.12 -22.73 14.28
C SER A 185 -7.24 -21.74 14.57
N ARG A 186 -7.43 -20.72 13.72
CA ARG A 186 -8.30 -19.55 13.95
C ARG A 186 -7.81 -18.58 15.03
N VAL A 187 -6.56 -18.73 15.47
CA VAL A 187 -5.87 -17.66 16.21
C VAL A 187 -5.66 -16.48 15.27
N PHE A 188 -5.82 -15.26 15.80
CA PHE A 188 -5.60 -14.04 15.03
C PHE A 188 -4.87 -13.00 15.86
N TYR A 189 -4.10 -12.17 15.15
CA TYR A 189 -3.56 -10.93 15.66
C TYR A 189 -4.47 -9.76 15.24
N ALA A 190 -4.77 -8.85 16.15
CA ALA A 190 -5.58 -7.67 15.87
C ALA A 190 -4.93 -6.38 16.39
N ARG A 191 -4.94 -5.31 15.59
CA ARG A 191 -4.35 -4.02 15.97
C ARG A 191 -5.15 -2.85 15.44
N LEU A 192 -5.40 -1.85 16.28
CA LEU A 192 -6.07 -0.60 15.95
C LEU A 192 -5.07 0.42 15.38
N VAL A 193 -5.48 1.09 14.30
CA VAL A 193 -4.70 2.11 13.59
C VAL A 193 -5.63 3.20 13.01
N PHE A 194 -5.10 4.41 12.80
CA PHE A 194 -5.86 5.54 12.24
C PHE A 194 -5.70 5.73 10.74
N ASP A 195 -4.62 5.20 10.17
CA ASP A 195 -4.41 5.13 8.74
C ASP A 195 -4.23 3.67 8.35
N GLN A 196 -4.20 3.44 7.06
CA GLN A 196 -3.93 2.13 6.54
C GLN A 196 -2.85 2.20 5.47
N THR A 197 -1.93 3.17 5.52
CA THR A 197 -0.89 3.37 4.49
C THR A 197 -0.06 2.10 4.24
N THR A 198 0.66 2.04 3.11
CA THR A 198 1.58 0.91 2.84
C THR A 198 2.59 0.74 3.98
N GLU A 199 3.13 1.83 4.53
CA GLU A 199 4.01 1.81 5.71
C GLU A 199 3.35 1.09 6.89
N THR A 200 2.14 1.49 7.26
CA THR A 200 1.35 0.87 8.34
C THR A 200 1.03 -0.59 8.02
N TRP A 201 0.71 -0.93 6.77
CA TRP A 201 0.44 -2.31 6.35
C TRP A 201 1.64 -3.24 6.58
N LEU A 202 2.85 -2.81 6.18
CA LEU A 202 4.07 -3.57 6.39
C LEU A 202 4.43 -3.69 7.89
N ASP A 203 4.28 -2.58 8.64
CA ASP A 203 4.46 -2.57 10.11
C ASP A 203 3.59 -3.62 10.81
N LEU A 204 2.32 -3.69 10.41
CA LEU A 204 1.34 -4.59 11.00
C LEU A 204 1.63 -6.07 10.67
N HIS A 205 2.16 -6.38 9.49
CA HIS A 205 2.60 -7.75 9.16
C HIS A 205 3.78 -8.17 10.03
N GLU A 206 4.79 -7.32 10.14
CA GLU A 206 5.94 -7.58 11.01
C GLU A 206 5.50 -7.81 12.46
N ARG A 207 4.67 -6.91 13.01
CA ARG A 207 4.15 -7.06 14.37
C ARG A 207 3.35 -8.34 14.55
N ALA A 208 2.52 -8.70 13.57
CA ALA A 208 1.73 -9.91 13.62
C ALA A 208 2.61 -11.16 13.64
N PHE A 209 3.59 -11.28 12.72
CA PHE A 209 4.52 -12.41 12.72
C PHE A 209 5.31 -12.52 14.02
N ARG A 210 5.78 -11.38 14.55
CA ARG A 210 6.46 -11.37 15.86
C ARG A 210 5.54 -11.82 16.99
N ALA A 211 4.30 -11.36 17.03
CA ALA A 211 3.32 -11.75 18.05
C ALA A 211 2.94 -13.23 17.96
N LEU A 212 2.88 -13.79 16.75
CA LEU A 212 2.63 -15.21 16.52
C LEU A 212 3.87 -16.09 16.78
N GLY A 213 5.06 -15.49 16.95
CA GLY A 213 6.32 -16.21 17.14
C GLY A 213 6.88 -16.87 15.88
N GLY A 214 6.36 -16.52 14.69
CA GLY A 214 6.76 -17.10 13.43
C GLY A 214 5.93 -16.59 12.24
N ARG A 215 6.28 -17.03 11.04
CA ARG A 215 5.64 -16.62 9.79
C ARG A 215 4.96 -17.79 9.09
N VAL A 216 3.89 -17.49 8.36
CA VAL A 216 3.19 -18.47 7.51
C VAL A 216 3.85 -18.58 6.14
N THR A 217 3.52 -19.65 5.41
CA THR A 217 4.01 -19.84 4.04
C THR A 217 3.36 -18.86 3.05
N THR A 218 2.05 -18.63 3.18
CA THR A 218 1.29 -17.77 2.27
C THR A 218 0.38 -16.83 3.05
N VAL A 219 0.36 -15.57 2.65
CA VAL A 219 -0.57 -14.55 3.14
C VAL A 219 -1.57 -14.23 2.03
N VAL A 220 -2.85 -14.26 2.39
CA VAL A 220 -3.98 -13.96 1.51
C VAL A 220 -4.58 -12.62 1.94
N PRO A 221 -4.12 -11.50 1.35
CA PRO A 221 -4.67 -10.19 1.63
C PRO A 221 -5.96 -9.92 0.84
N ASP A 222 -6.73 -8.93 1.28
CA ASP A 222 -7.75 -8.32 0.43
C ASP A 222 -7.10 -7.62 -0.77
N ASN A 223 -7.80 -7.59 -1.91
CA ASN A 223 -7.46 -6.92 -3.17
C ASN A 223 -7.51 -5.38 -3.02
N THR A 224 -7.02 -4.89 -1.90
CA THR A 224 -6.75 -3.48 -1.65
C THR A 224 -5.58 -3.07 -2.54
N ARG A 225 -5.58 -1.80 -2.99
CA ARG A 225 -4.49 -1.21 -3.79
C ARG A 225 -3.08 -1.31 -3.15
N ARG A 226 -2.99 -1.78 -1.91
CA ARG A 226 -1.76 -1.94 -1.12
C ARG A 226 -1.18 -3.33 -1.23
N ALA A 227 -2.02 -4.33 -1.48
CA ALA A 227 -1.56 -5.67 -1.81
C ALA A 227 -1.37 -5.82 -3.32
N VAL A 228 -2.22 -5.18 -4.13
CA VAL A 228 -2.31 -5.43 -5.57
C VAL A 228 -2.41 -4.11 -6.34
N LEU A 229 -1.46 -3.85 -7.24
CA LEU A 229 -1.51 -2.76 -8.23
C LEU A 229 -2.37 -3.15 -9.43
N ARG A 230 -2.26 -4.40 -9.90
CA ARG A 230 -3.09 -4.97 -10.96
C ARG A 230 -3.50 -6.40 -10.62
N ALA A 231 -4.81 -6.57 -10.43
CA ALA A 231 -5.45 -7.85 -10.18
C ALA A 231 -5.72 -8.59 -11.50
N ALA A 232 -4.67 -9.11 -12.14
CA ALA A 232 -4.84 -10.03 -13.26
C ALA A 232 -5.03 -11.43 -12.68
N PHE A 233 -6.28 -11.89 -12.61
CA PHE A 233 -6.66 -13.22 -12.12
C PHE A 233 -7.13 -14.13 -13.28
N GLY A 234 -6.53 -13.96 -14.46
CA GLY A 234 -6.82 -14.72 -15.67
C GLY A 234 -5.57 -14.83 -16.56
N ILE A 235 -5.68 -15.67 -17.59
CA ILE A 235 -4.66 -16.04 -18.59
C ILE A 235 -4.06 -14.80 -19.32
N ASP A 236 -4.68 -13.63 -19.18
CA ASP A 236 -4.41 -12.40 -19.93
C ASP A 236 -3.34 -11.46 -19.32
N GLY A 237 -2.63 -11.87 -18.24
CA GLY A 237 -1.44 -11.15 -17.77
C GLY A 237 -1.02 -11.43 -16.31
N PRO A 238 0.18 -10.96 -15.89
CA PRO A 238 0.70 -11.22 -14.53
C PRO A 238 0.01 -10.34 -13.45
N THR A 239 -0.20 -10.90 -12.26
CA THR A 239 -0.61 -10.14 -11.08
C THR A 239 0.52 -9.20 -10.64
N GLU A 240 0.27 -7.89 -10.63
CA GLU A 240 1.25 -6.90 -10.19
C GLU A 240 1.00 -6.56 -8.72
N LEU A 241 1.88 -7.06 -7.84
CA LEU A 241 1.94 -6.65 -6.45
C LEU A 241 2.55 -5.27 -6.30
N GLU A 242 2.13 -4.54 -5.27
CA GLU A 242 2.78 -3.29 -4.88
C GLU A 242 4.26 -3.54 -4.54
N ARG A 243 5.16 -2.68 -5.06
CA ARG A 243 6.63 -2.91 -5.00
C ARG A 243 7.15 -3.03 -3.57
N SER A 244 6.64 -2.20 -2.65
CA SER A 244 7.02 -2.25 -1.23
C SER A 244 6.58 -3.56 -0.57
N TYR A 245 5.36 -4.03 -0.84
CA TYR A 245 4.86 -5.29 -0.29
C TYR A 245 5.59 -6.50 -0.87
N ARG A 246 5.96 -6.45 -2.16
CA ARG A 246 6.79 -7.47 -2.80
C ARG A 246 8.18 -7.55 -2.16
N GLU A 247 8.89 -6.43 -2.02
CA GLU A 247 10.23 -6.42 -1.39
C GLU A 247 10.14 -6.88 0.07
N PHE A 248 9.11 -6.47 0.80
CA PHE A 248 8.85 -6.95 2.17
C PHE A 248 8.64 -8.46 2.23
N ALA A 249 7.81 -9.02 1.33
CA ALA A 249 7.58 -10.47 1.27
C ALA A 249 8.82 -11.28 0.91
N GLN A 250 9.72 -10.71 0.09
CA GLN A 250 11.03 -11.31 -0.21
C GLN A 250 11.93 -11.30 1.03
N GLN A 251 12.04 -10.16 1.72
CA GLN A 251 12.86 -10.04 2.95
C GLN A 251 12.35 -10.95 4.07
N TRP A 252 11.03 -11.03 4.21
CA TRP A 252 10.38 -11.84 5.23
C TRP A 252 10.12 -13.28 4.80
N ASP A 253 10.43 -13.67 3.57
CA ASP A 253 10.23 -15.02 3.00
C ASP A 253 8.83 -15.61 3.27
N PHE A 254 7.82 -14.92 2.73
CA PHE A 254 6.45 -15.46 2.61
C PHE A 254 5.89 -15.17 1.21
N LYS A 255 4.90 -15.96 0.77
CA LYS A 255 4.22 -15.75 -0.51
C LYS A 255 2.96 -14.90 -0.31
N ILE A 256 2.64 -14.08 -1.31
CA ILE A 256 1.39 -13.31 -1.34
C ILE A 256 0.46 -13.95 -2.36
N ASP A 257 -0.71 -14.38 -1.94
CA ASP A 257 -1.77 -14.90 -2.82
C ASP A 257 -3.03 -14.02 -2.66
N PRO A 258 -3.14 -12.91 -3.40
CA PRO A 258 -4.26 -12.01 -3.21
C PRO A 258 -5.56 -12.67 -3.66
N ALA A 259 -6.65 -12.44 -2.93
CA ALA A 259 -7.93 -13.07 -3.28
C ALA A 259 -8.49 -12.49 -4.60
N PRO A 260 -9.03 -13.33 -5.52
CA PRO A 260 -9.64 -12.86 -6.76
C PRO A 260 -10.80 -11.88 -6.52
N PRO A 261 -10.92 -10.80 -7.31
CA PRO A 261 -12.07 -9.91 -7.25
C PRO A 261 -13.36 -10.70 -7.56
N GLY A 262 -14.40 -10.48 -6.75
CA GLY A 262 -15.68 -11.19 -6.90
C GLY A 262 -15.73 -12.60 -6.31
N ALA A 263 -14.69 -13.07 -5.62
CA ALA A 263 -14.68 -14.36 -4.93
C ALA A 263 -14.67 -14.23 -3.37
N PRO A 264 -15.69 -13.59 -2.75
CA PRO A 264 -15.72 -13.35 -1.30
C PRO A 264 -15.66 -14.66 -0.48
N LYS A 265 -16.06 -15.79 -1.06
CA LYS A 265 -16.04 -17.10 -0.39
C LYS A 265 -14.63 -17.54 0.05
N LYS A 266 -13.55 -17.11 -0.61
CA LYS A 266 -12.17 -17.47 -0.26
C LYS A 266 -11.66 -16.79 1.03
N ARG A 267 -12.24 -15.64 1.41
CA ARG A 267 -11.86 -14.88 2.61
C ARG A 267 -12.92 -14.85 3.71
N GLY A 268 -13.91 -15.73 3.63
CA GLY A 268 -15.02 -15.74 4.58
C GLY A 268 -14.59 -15.91 6.05
N LYS A 269 -13.40 -16.47 6.31
CA LYS A 269 -12.88 -16.68 7.66
C LYS A 269 -12.44 -15.36 8.31
N VAL A 270 -11.61 -14.55 7.63
CA VAL A 270 -11.19 -13.24 8.18
C VAL A 270 -12.34 -12.23 8.24
N GLU A 271 -13.24 -12.24 7.25
CA GLU A 271 -14.44 -11.37 7.27
C GLU A 271 -15.37 -11.68 8.46
N ALA A 272 -15.52 -12.97 8.79
CA ALA A 272 -16.26 -13.38 9.97
C ALA A 272 -15.58 -12.92 11.26
N THR A 273 -14.24 -12.98 11.33
CA THR A 273 -13.45 -12.47 12.47
C THR A 273 -13.59 -10.96 12.62
N VAL A 274 -13.47 -10.18 11.55
CA VAL A 274 -13.69 -8.72 11.59
C VAL A 274 -15.11 -8.40 12.10
N ARG A 275 -16.12 -9.14 11.65
CA ARG A 275 -17.50 -9.00 12.12
C ARG A 275 -17.64 -9.37 13.61
N TYR A 276 -16.90 -10.37 14.07
CA TYR A 276 -16.88 -10.79 15.47
C TYR A 276 -16.28 -9.70 16.37
N LEU A 277 -15.16 -9.10 15.96
CA LEU A 277 -14.52 -7.98 16.65
C LEU A 277 -15.44 -6.76 16.76
N ARG A 278 -16.09 -6.38 15.64
CA ARG A 278 -17.03 -5.25 15.61
C ARG A 278 -18.24 -5.41 16.51
N ARG A 279 -18.72 -6.64 16.69
CA ARG A 279 -19.93 -6.91 17.47
C ARG A 279 -19.68 -7.10 18.95
N ASN A 280 -18.42 -7.35 19.34
CA ASN A 280 -18.04 -7.63 20.72
C ASN A 280 -17.09 -6.54 21.24
N PRO A 281 -15.75 -6.69 21.25
CA PRO A 281 -14.86 -5.78 21.99
C PRO A 281 -14.91 -4.33 21.48
N LEU A 282 -15.18 -4.13 20.18
CA LEU A 282 -15.18 -2.79 19.56
C LEU A 282 -16.55 -2.11 19.56
N LYS A 283 -17.60 -2.79 20.03
CA LYS A 283 -18.95 -2.21 20.01
C LYS A 283 -19.08 -1.13 21.08
N SER A 284 -19.63 0.02 20.70
CA SER A 284 -19.90 1.15 21.61
C SER A 284 -18.65 1.72 22.30
N ARG A 285 -17.52 1.77 21.57
CA ARG A 285 -16.24 2.33 22.03
C ARG A 285 -15.89 3.68 21.42
N ASP A 286 -16.82 4.29 20.67
CA ASP A 286 -16.59 5.58 20.01
C ASP A 286 -16.21 6.66 21.05
N GLY A 287 -15.22 7.49 20.71
CA GLY A 287 -14.67 8.55 21.56
C GLY A 287 -13.63 8.11 22.61
N GLN A 288 -13.45 6.81 22.83
CA GLN A 288 -12.45 6.33 23.79
C GLN A 288 -11.01 6.41 23.21
N PRO A 289 -9.98 6.60 24.05
CA PRO A 289 -8.58 6.59 23.61
C PRO A 289 -8.19 5.28 22.94
N ILE A 290 -7.55 5.36 21.77
CA ILE A 290 -7.18 4.16 21.01
C ILE A 290 -6.30 3.18 21.78
N ASP A 291 -5.41 3.67 22.65
CA ASP A 291 -4.47 2.84 23.41
C ASP A 291 -5.20 2.02 24.48
N GLU A 292 -6.22 2.59 25.13
CA GLU A 292 -7.09 1.88 26.09
C GLU A 292 -7.93 0.81 25.38
N VAL A 293 -8.55 1.16 24.26
CA VAL A 293 -9.35 0.20 23.47
C VAL A 293 -8.46 -0.91 22.90
N GLN A 294 -7.21 -0.61 22.57
CA GLN A 294 -6.24 -1.62 22.13
C GLN A 294 -5.87 -2.58 23.26
N ALA A 295 -5.63 -2.07 24.48
CA ALA A 295 -5.32 -2.92 25.64
C ALA A 295 -6.51 -3.86 25.97
N ASP A 296 -7.73 -3.33 25.97
CA ASP A 296 -8.96 -4.11 26.13
C ASP A 296 -9.11 -5.19 25.04
N LEU A 297 -8.79 -4.84 23.79
CA LEU A 297 -8.83 -5.76 22.65
C LEU A 297 -7.80 -6.89 22.81
N ASP A 298 -6.59 -6.58 23.25
CA ASP A 298 -5.52 -7.57 23.47
C ASP A 298 -5.92 -8.55 24.59
N LEU A 299 -6.43 -8.02 25.71
CA LEU A 299 -6.95 -8.80 26.82
C LEU A 299 -8.09 -9.73 26.38
N TRP A 300 -9.10 -9.17 25.72
CA TRP A 300 -10.25 -9.92 25.23
C TRP A 300 -9.86 -11.00 24.21
N THR A 301 -8.89 -10.72 23.34
CA THR A 301 -8.41 -11.69 22.36
C THR A 301 -7.76 -12.89 23.05
N ARG A 302 -6.95 -12.64 24.08
CA ARG A 302 -6.29 -13.68 24.87
C ARG A 302 -7.29 -14.50 25.70
N GLU A 303 -8.17 -13.84 26.44
CA GLU A 303 -8.98 -14.46 27.49
C GLU A 303 -10.35 -14.94 27.03
N ILE A 304 -10.84 -14.46 25.89
CA ILE A 304 -12.15 -14.84 25.37
C ILE A 304 -12.02 -15.46 23.98
N ALA A 305 -11.44 -14.73 23.02
CA ALA A 305 -11.48 -15.14 21.62
C ALA A 305 -10.66 -16.41 21.34
N SER A 306 -9.51 -16.55 21.98
CA SER A 306 -8.56 -17.65 21.76
C SER A 306 -8.89 -18.91 22.55
N VAL A 307 -9.60 -18.78 23.69
CA VAL A 307 -9.94 -19.91 24.57
C VAL A 307 -11.38 -20.40 24.43
N ARG A 308 -12.22 -19.75 23.61
CA ARG A 308 -13.59 -20.22 23.32
C ARG A 308 -13.59 -21.50 22.50
N ILE A 309 -14.64 -22.29 22.62
CA ILE A 309 -14.93 -23.37 21.67
C ILE A 309 -15.36 -22.74 20.33
N HIS A 310 -14.56 -22.90 19.29
CA HIS A 310 -14.85 -22.28 17.99
C HIS A 310 -15.89 -23.09 17.22
N GLY A 311 -17.01 -22.45 16.84
CA GLY A 311 -18.20 -23.14 16.29
C GLY A 311 -17.99 -23.98 15.03
N THR A 312 -16.95 -23.70 14.23
CA THR A 312 -16.61 -24.53 13.05
C THR A 312 -15.67 -25.69 13.37
N THR A 313 -14.72 -25.51 14.29
CA THR A 313 -13.68 -26.52 14.56
C THR A 313 -14.02 -27.37 15.79
N GLY A 314 -14.96 -26.94 16.63
CA GLY A 314 -15.31 -27.61 17.88
C GLY A 314 -14.20 -27.57 18.95
N ARG A 315 -13.10 -26.85 18.67
CA ARG A 315 -11.89 -26.81 19.50
C ARG A 315 -11.56 -25.37 19.89
N ARG A 316 -10.73 -25.22 20.92
CA ARG A 316 -10.22 -23.91 21.35
C ARG A 316 -9.10 -23.48 20.41
N PRO A 317 -9.18 -22.30 19.75
CA PRO A 317 -8.16 -21.84 18.82
C PRO A 317 -6.74 -21.90 19.39
N LEU A 318 -6.55 -21.49 20.64
CA LEU A 318 -5.25 -21.49 21.30
C LEU A 318 -4.67 -22.90 21.42
N ASP A 319 -5.48 -23.89 21.80
CA ASP A 319 -5.02 -25.27 21.96
C ASP A 319 -4.58 -25.86 20.61
N VAL A 320 -5.32 -25.58 19.54
CA VAL A 320 -4.94 -25.99 18.17
C VAL A 320 -3.65 -25.28 17.75
N PHE A 321 -3.53 -23.99 18.05
CA PHE A 321 -2.34 -23.22 17.71
C PHE A 321 -1.09 -23.78 18.38
N GLU A 322 -1.09 -23.95 19.70
CA GLU A 322 0.09 -24.41 20.44
C GLU A 322 0.48 -25.86 20.05
N GLN A 323 -0.49 -26.74 19.81
CA GLN A 323 -0.24 -28.15 19.54
C GLN A 323 0.15 -28.43 18.07
N GLU A 324 -0.47 -27.73 17.12
CA GLU A 324 -0.39 -28.10 15.69
C GLU A 324 0.25 -27.02 14.82
N GLU A 325 -0.01 -25.74 15.09
CA GLU A 325 0.35 -24.67 14.17
C GLU A 325 1.63 -23.93 14.54
N ARG A 326 1.86 -23.63 15.81
CA ARG A 326 3.07 -23.00 16.32
C ARG A 326 4.35 -23.76 15.96
N PRO A 327 4.46 -25.09 16.11
CA PRO A 327 5.65 -25.83 15.67
C PRO A 327 5.82 -25.88 14.14
N ALA A 328 4.75 -25.63 13.37
CA ALA A 328 4.79 -25.62 11.91
C ALA A 328 5.09 -24.22 11.33
N LEU A 329 5.05 -23.16 12.14
CA LEU A 329 5.41 -21.81 11.69
C LEU A 329 6.88 -21.78 11.29
N ARG A 330 7.18 -21.05 10.21
CA ARG A 330 8.56 -20.78 9.84
C ARG A 330 9.17 -19.80 10.85
N PRO A 331 10.46 -19.94 11.18
CA PRO A 331 11.12 -19.04 12.12
C PRO A 331 11.14 -17.61 11.58
N LEU A 332 11.19 -16.65 12.50
CA LEU A 332 11.40 -15.24 12.15
C LEU A 332 12.79 -15.06 11.53
N PRO A 333 12.95 -14.17 10.55
CA PRO A 333 14.27 -13.88 9.98
C PRO A 333 15.22 -13.32 11.06
N ILE A 334 16.46 -13.83 11.09
CA ILE A 334 17.50 -13.42 12.07
C ILE A 334 17.95 -11.97 11.80
N VAL A 335 18.11 -11.63 10.52
CA VAL A 335 18.43 -10.28 10.06
C VAL A 335 17.27 -9.76 9.25
N VAL A 336 16.63 -8.70 9.74
CA VAL A 336 15.57 -8.01 9.01
C VAL A 336 16.14 -6.69 8.51
N GLY A 337 16.19 -6.51 7.20
CA GLY A 337 16.54 -5.23 6.60
C GLY A 337 15.52 -4.16 6.97
N GLU A 338 15.89 -2.89 6.82
CA GLU A 338 14.93 -1.80 6.98
C GLU A 338 13.81 -1.90 5.92
N ARG A 339 12.60 -1.48 6.31
CA ARG A 339 11.43 -1.49 5.42
C ARG A 339 11.61 -0.46 4.32
N ALA A 340 11.64 -0.93 3.08
CA ALA A 340 11.67 -0.09 1.89
C ALA A 340 10.25 0.29 1.45
N ILE A 341 10.04 1.58 1.22
CA ILE A 341 8.78 2.12 0.70
C ILE A 341 9.03 2.66 -0.69
N TRP A 342 8.36 2.06 -1.67
CA TRP A 342 8.38 2.48 -3.05
C TRP A 342 7.26 3.45 -3.33
N LYS A 343 7.59 4.54 -4.01
CA LYS A 343 6.62 5.56 -4.41
C LYS A 343 6.99 6.12 -5.78
N ARG A 344 6.01 6.19 -6.67
CA ARG A 344 6.16 6.94 -7.93
C ARG A 344 5.98 8.44 -7.67
N ALA A 345 6.87 9.25 -8.22
CA ALA A 345 6.82 10.69 -8.12
C ALA A 345 7.16 11.35 -9.46
N LYS A 346 6.53 12.49 -9.73
CA LYS A 346 6.91 13.36 -10.85
C LYS A 346 8.02 14.31 -10.40
N VAL A 347 9.02 14.49 -11.24
CA VAL A 347 10.08 15.48 -10.98
C VAL A 347 9.55 16.89 -11.24
N HIS A 348 9.66 17.76 -10.23
CA HIS A 348 9.21 19.15 -10.29
C HIS A 348 10.18 20.04 -11.09
N PRO A 349 9.75 21.21 -11.59
CA PRO A 349 10.59 22.14 -12.36
C PRO A 349 11.87 22.60 -11.66
N ASP A 350 11.92 22.53 -10.33
CA ASP A 350 13.11 22.83 -9.53
C ASP A 350 14.08 21.65 -9.41
N ALA A 351 13.91 20.59 -10.21
CA ALA A 351 14.68 19.35 -10.20
C ALA A 351 14.58 18.57 -8.87
N HIS A 352 13.43 18.61 -8.20
CA HIS A 352 13.19 17.86 -6.96
C HIS A 352 12.01 16.89 -7.05
N VAL A 353 12.05 15.87 -6.20
CA VAL A 353 10.94 14.94 -5.96
C VAL A 353 10.51 14.97 -4.51
N THR A 354 9.21 14.74 -4.27
CA THR A 354 8.64 14.78 -2.92
C THR A 354 8.52 13.38 -2.30
N CYS A 355 9.30 13.13 -1.24
CA CYS A 355 9.24 11.93 -0.42
C CYS A 355 9.06 12.33 1.06
N ARG A 356 8.12 11.70 1.79
CA ARG A 356 7.83 11.99 3.21
C ARG A 356 7.70 13.49 3.55
N LYS A 357 7.03 14.25 2.67
CA LYS A 357 6.85 15.73 2.76
C LYS A 357 8.16 16.55 2.71
N ARG A 358 9.26 15.95 2.25
CA ARG A 358 10.56 16.56 2.01
C ARG A 358 10.91 16.52 0.53
N LEU A 359 11.79 17.42 0.11
CA LEU A 359 12.22 17.57 -1.28
C LEU A 359 13.65 17.05 -1.43
N PHE A 360 13.86 16.12 -2.36
CA PHE A 360 15.16 15.58 -2.71
C PHE A 360 15.46 15.88 -4.17
N SER A 361 16.62 16.47 -4.44
CA SER A 361 17.01 16.79 -5.83
C SER A 361 17.29 15.54 -6.65
N VAL A 362 17.08 15.63 -7.95
CA VAL A 362 17.44 14.63 -8.97
C VAL A 362 18.10 15.35 -10.14
N PRO A 363 18.85 14.68 -11.03
CA PRO A 363 19.43 15.32 -12.20
C PRO A 363 18.39 16.14 -12.98
N TRP A 364 18.71 17.42 -13.27
CA TRP A 364 17.78 18.37 -13.89
C TRP A 364 17.25 17.92 -15.25
N GLN A 365 17.96 17.02 -15.94
CA GLN A 365 17.54 16.41 -17.20
C GLN A 365 16.24 15.60 -17.05
N LEU A 366 15.90 15.21 -15.81
CA LEU A 366 14.70 14.43 -15.50
C LEU A 366 13.48 15.31 -15.15
N ILE A 367 13.57 16.64 -15.29
CA ILE A 367 12.43 17.53 -15.02
C ILE A 367 11.20 17.09 -15.84
N GLN A 368 10.03 17.03 -15.20
CA GLN A 368 8.76 16.50 -15.73
C GLN A 368 8.67 14.98 -15.90
N GLU A 369 9.78 14.23 -15.81
CA GLU A 369 9.75 12.77 -15.91
C GLU A 369 9.13 12.10 -14.67
N GLN A 370 8.75 10.83 -14.83
CA GLN A 370 8.31 9.96 -13.74
C GLN A 370 9.48 9.14 -13.22
N VAL A 371 9.66 9.14 -11.90
CA VAL A 371 10.70 8.36 -11.23
C VAL A 371 10.12 7.52 -10.11
N TRP A 372 10.85 6.45 -9.76
CA TRP A 372 10.58 5.65 -8.58
C TRP A 372 11.46 6.10 -7.44
N ILE A 373 10.89 6.27 -6.26
CA ILE A 373 11.62 6.56 -5.03
C ILE A 373 11.54 5.32 -4.16
N ARG A 374 12.68 4.82 -3.70
CA ARG A 374 12.81 3.79 -2.68
C ARG A 374 13.30 4.46 -1.40
N ALA A 375 12.45 4.54 -0.39
CA ALA A 375 12.77 5.13 0.90
C ALA A 375 12.92 4.03 1.95
N CYS A 376 14.12 3.87 2.49
CA CYS A 376 14.50 2.81 3.43
C CYS A 376 15.21 3.45 4.64
N GLY A 377 14.54 3.49 5.79
CA GLY A 377 15.00 4.27 6.96
C GLY A 377 15.34 5.71 6.60
N ARG A 378 16.61 6.10 6.73
CA ARG A 378 17.10 7.45 6.33
C ARG A 378 17.57 7.52 4.88
N ASN A 379 17.72 6.41 4.18
CA ASN A 379 18.19 6.40 2.81
C ASN A 379 17.01 6.62 1.84
N VAL A 380 17.20 7.52 0.90
CA VAL A 380 16.26 7.81 -0.18
C VAL A 380 17.00 7.66 -1.50
N GLU A 381 16.61 6.63 -2.25
CA GLU A 381 17.18 6.31 -3.54
C GLU A 381 16.13 6.60 -4.62
N VAL A 382 16.55 7.21 -5.73
CA VAL A 382 15.66 7.57 -6.83
C VAL A 382 16.12 6.84 -8.08
N PHE A 383 15.15 6.22 -8.76
CA PHE A 383 15.35 5.42 -9.96
C PHE A 383 14.60 6.01 -11.14
N HIS A 384 15.26 6.09 -12.28
CA HIS A 384 14.67 6.40 -13.58
C HIS A 384 15.01 5.26 -14.55
N LEU A 385 13.98 4.67 -15.19
CA LEU A 385 14.16 3.51 -16.08
C LEU A 385 14.99 2.37 -15.43
N ASP A 386 14.69 2.06 -14.18
CA ASP A 386 15.36 1.04 -13.35
C ASP A 386 16.86 1.26 -13.07
N GLN A 387 17.39 2.44 -13.40
CA GLN A 387 18.74 2.87 -13.00
C GLN A 387 18.67 3.85 -11.83
N SER A 388 19.54 3.69 -10.83
CA SER A 388 19.65 4.67 -9.74
C SER A 388 20.27 5.96 -10.28
N VAL A 389 19.55 7.07 -10.11
CA VAL A 389 19.94 8.40 -10.57
C VAL A 389 20.25 9.38 -9.45
N ALA A 390 19.86 9.05 -8.21
CA ALA A 390 20.18 9.87 -7.04
C ALA A 390 20.12 9.06 -5.75
N HIS A 391 21.06 9.34 -4.85
CA HIS A 391 21.08 8.79 -3.50
C HIS A 391 21.14 9.94 -2.48
N HIS A 392 20.26 9.89 -1.49
CA HIS A 392 20.18 10.89 -0.43
C HIS A 392 20.14 10.23 0.94
N VAL A 393 20.76 10.89 1.91
CA VAL A 393 20.50 10.64 3.32
C VAL A 393 19.51 11.70 3.81
N ASP A 394 18.36 11.27 4.29
CA ASP A 394 17.33 12.11 4.88
C ASP A 394 17.77 12.60 6.26
N ARG A 395 18.27 13.84 6.28
CA ARG A 395 18.76 14.53 7.48
C ARG A 395 17.66 15.30 8.24
N GLY A 396 16.40 15.17 7.86
CA GLY A 396 15.33 15.94 8.49
C GLY A 396 14.99 17.27 7.82
N LEU A 397 15.79 17.70 6.83
CA LEU A 397 15.65 18.99 6.17
C LEU A 397 14.43 19.02 5.25
N ARG A 398 13.81 20.20 5.10
CA ARG A 398 12.71 20.40 4.14
C ARG A 398 13.17 20.15 2.70
N ARG A 399 14.41 20.49 2.38
CA ARG A 399 15.00 20.36 1.05
C ARG A 399 16.46 19.91 1.15
N THR A 400 16.81 18.85 0.41
CA THR A 400 18.17 18.38 0.21
C THR A 400 18.47 18.45 -1.29
N THR A 401 19.47 19.27 -1.65
CA THR A 401 19.87 19.48 -3.04
C THR A 401 21.35 19.17 -3.18
N LEU A 402 21.69 18.21 -4.04
CA LEU A 402 23.06 17.97 -4.49
C LEU A 402 23.38 18.92 -5.64
N ASP A 403 24.54 19.56 -5.61
CA ASP A 403 24.88 20.58 -6.62
C ASP A 403 25.14 19.98 -8.01
N GLU A 404 25.52 18.70 -8.08
CA GLU A 404 25.67 17.92 -9.32
C GLU A 404 24.35 17.70 -10.08
N HIS A 405 23.22 17.83 -9.38
CA HIS A 405 21.90 17.70 -10.00
C HIS A 405 21.44 18.98 -10.72
N LEU A 406 22.13 20.09 -10.53
CA LEU A 406 21.80 21.37 -11.17
C LEU A 406 22.60 21.54 -12.47
N PRO A 407 22.10 22.30 -13.46
CA PRO A 407 22.88 22.61 -14.65
C PRO A 407 24.17 23.33 -14.27
N GLU A 408 25.31 22.90 -14.83
CA GLU A 408 26.64 23.41 -14.48
C GLU A 408 26.72 24.94 -14.59
N ASP A 409 26.18 25.52 -15.66
CA ASP A 409 26.20 26.96 -15.92
C ASP A 409 25.31 27.75 -14.94
N ARG A 410 24.31 27.10 -14.34
CA ARG A 410 23.27 27.74 -13.51
C ARG A 410 23.40 27.42 -12.02
N ARG A 411 24.15 26.40 -11.62
CA ARG A 411 24.30 25.99 -10.20
C ARG A 411 24.75 27.15 -9.30
N LEU A 412 25.61 28.02 -9.83
CA LEU A 412 26.14 29.20 -9.13
C LEU A 412 25.07 30.25 -8.81
N LEU A 413 23.94 30.30 -9.53
CA LEU A 413 22.84 31.23 -9.24
C LEU A 413 22.19 30.96 -7.87
N ARG A 414 22.40 29.77 -7.31
CA ARG A 414 21.96 29.42 -5.95
C ARG A 414 22.76 30.14 -4.87
N GLN A 415 23.98 30.56 -5.17
CA GLN A 415 24.88 31.17 -4.19
C GLN A 415 24.58 32.66 -4.05
N ARG A 416 24.00 33.03 -2.91
CA ARG A 416 23.62 34.41 -2.57
C ARG A 416 24.57 35.11 -1.60
N SER A 417 25.51 34.37 -1.03
CA SER A 417 26.39 34.90 0.03
C SER A 417 27.50 35.76 -0.55
N ARG A 418 27.68 36.97 -0.01
CA ARG A 418 28.82 37.86 -0.30
C ARG A 418 30.15 37.14 -0.08
N SER A 419 30.32 36.46 1.06
CA SER A 419 31.56 35.75 1.40
C SER A 419 31.86 34.56 0.48
N PHE A 420 30.85 33.98 -0.18
CA PHE A 420 31.08 32.98 -1.21
C PHE A 420 31.73 33.61 -2.44
N TRP A 421 31.19 34.73 -2.92
CA TRP A 421 31.69 35.42 -4.11
C TRP A 421 33.03 36.10 -3.86
N GLU A 422 33.28 36.62 -2.66
CA GLU A 422 34.59 37.13 -2.25
C GLU A 422 35.65 36.03 -2.25
N ARG A 423 35.39 34.87 -1.63
CA ARG A 423 36.33 33.74 -1.66
C ARG A 423 36.61 33.21 -3.06
N ARG A 424 35.63 33.31 -3.96
CA ARG A 424 35.79 32.91 -5.35
C ARG A 424 36.63 33.94 -6.12
N ALA A 425 36.38 35.22 -5.91
CA ALA A 425 37.19 36.32 -6.45
C ALA A 425 38.65 36.24 -5.97
N SER A 426 38.88 35.92 -4.70
CA SER A 426 40.24 35.77 -4.16
C SER A 426 41.02 34.61 -4.75
N GLN A 427 40.34 33.59 -5.31
CA GLN A 427 40.99 32.50 -6.05
C GLN A 427 41.51 32.96 -7.43
N VAL A 428 40.91 34.01 -8.00
CA VAL A 428 41.43 34.68 -9.20
C VAL A 428 42.62 35.57 -8.80
N GLY A 429 42.45 36.41 -7.79
CA GLY A 429 43.54 37.20 -7.20
C GLY A 429 43.09 38.38 -6.34
N PRO A 430 44.04 39.12 -5.74
CA PRO A 430 43.75 40.22 -4.83
C PRO A 430 43.04 41.41 -5.49
N GLU A 431 43.35 41.77 -6.74
CA GLU A 431 42.69 42.90 -7.42
C GLU A 431 41.23 42.55 -7.77
N THR A 432 41.00 41.29 -8.16
CA THR A 432 39.66 40.78 -8.44
C THR A 432 38.80 40.78 -7.17
N LEU A 433 39.36 40.40 -6.02
CA LEU A 433 38.69 40.50 -4.72
C LEU A 433 38.35 41.96 -4.39
N ALA A 434 39.31 42.87 -4.54
CA ALA A 434 39.11 44.29 -4.26
C ALA A 434 38.00 44.90 -5.14
N LEU A 435 37.95 44.55 -6.43
CA LEU A 435 36.86 44.95 -7.32
C LEU A 435 35.51 44.41 -6.84
N VAL A 436 35.43 43.13 -6.47
CA VAL A 436 34.17 42.52 -6.00
C VAL A 436 33.66 43.16 -4.71
N GLN A 437 34.56 43.44 -3.76
CA GLN A 437 34.21 44.16 -2.54
C GLN A 437 33.72 45.57 -2.86
N ALA A 438 34.45 46.30 -3.70
CA ALA A 438 34.05 47.64 -4.12
C ALA A 438 32.68 47.65 -4.82
N VAL A 439 32.35 46.64 -5.64
CA VAL A 439 31.03 46.48 -6.26
C VAL A 439 29.93 46.21 -5.23
N PHE A 440 30.19 45.39 -4.20
CA PHE A 440 29.21 45.16 -3.13
C PHE A 440 28.99 46.40 -2.25
N ASP A 441 30.02 47.24 -2.09
CA ASP A 441 30.00 48.40 -1.21
C ASP A 441 29.55 49.70 -1.91
N GLN A 442 29.18 49.65 -3.20
CA GLN A 442 28.73 50.84 -3.95
C GLN A 442 27.45 51.47 -3.40
N ASP A 443 26.55 50.65 -2.86
CA ASP A 443 25.21 51.06 -2.48
C ASP A 443 24.76 50.30 -1.22
N GLN A 444 24.16 51.00 -0.27
CA GLN A 444 23.71 50.41 1.00
C GLN A 444 22.40 49.62 0.86
N VAL A 445 21.62 49.86 -0.20
CA VAL A 445 20.31 49.28 -0.45
C VAL A 445 20.38 48.19 -1.53
N LEU A 446 21.14 48.41 -2.60
CA LEU A 446 21.28 47.45 -3.70
C LEU A 446 22.36 46.41 -3.43
N SER A 447 22.00 45.12 -3.45
CA SER A 447 22.96 44.03 -3.16
C SER A 447 24.07 43.81 -4.19
N HIS A 448 23.96 44.40 -5.39
CA HIS A 448 24.85 44.18 -6.56
C HIS A 448 25.20 42.72 -6.92
N LEU A 449 24.49 41.72 -6.37
CA LEU A 449 24.85 40.31 -6.50
C LEU A 449 24.90 39.83 -7.97
N ARG A 450 23.96 40.28 -8.81
CA ARG A 450 23.93 39.90 -10.23
C ARG A 450 25.13 40.46 -11.00
N GLN A 451 25.57 41.67 -10.65
CA GLN A 451 26.75 42.31 -11.25
C GLN A 451 28.01 41.57 -10.83
N VAL A 452 28.17 41.27 -9.54
CA VAL A 452 29.29 40.46 -9.03
C VAL A 452 29.34 39.08 -9.69
N GLN A 453 28.19 38.40 -9.80
CA GLN A 453 28.08 37.11 -10.49
C GLN A 453 28.55 37.18 -11.94
N ALA A 454 28.18 38.24 -12.66
CA ALA A 454 28.60 38.46 -14.05
C ALA A 454 30.11 38.77 -14.15
N VAL A 455 30.62 39.64 -13.27
CA VAL A 455 32.04 40.03 -13.20
C VAL A 455 32.92 38.81 -12.94
N VAL A 456 32.68 38.07 -11.85
CA VAL A 456 33.51 36.92 -11.47
C VAL A 456 33.48 35.83 -12.55
N LYS A 457 32.30 35.48 -13.06
CA LYS A 457 32.18 34.47 -14.13
C LYS A 457 32.89 34.88 -15.41
N HIS A 458 32.92 36.17 -15.74
CA HIS A 458 33.59 36.64 -16.96
C HIS A 458 35.11 36.63 -16.79
N LEU A 459 35.61 37.04 -15.63
CA LEU A 459 37.05 37.05 -15.32
C LEU A 459 37.65 35.64 -15.27
N GLU A 460 36.89 34.65 -14.78
CA GLU A 460 37.30 33.23 -14.76
C GLU A 460 37.60 32.65 -16.15
N GLN A 461 37.18 33.31 -17.24
CA GLN A 461 37.44 32.88 -18.62
C GLN A 461 38.81 33.34 -19.15
N PHE A 462 39.53 34.18 -18.41
CA PHE A 462 40.81 34.76 -18.82
C PHE A 462 41.96 34.31 -17.94
N PRO A 463 43.22 34.34 -18.43
CA PRO A 463 44.39 34.08 -17.59
C PRO A 463 44.45 35.02 -16.39
N VAL A 464 44.89 34.51 -15.23
CA VAL A 464 44.91 35.24 -13.94
C VAL A 464 45.52 36.64 -14.05
N ARG A 465 46.69 36.76 -14.70
CA ARG A 465 47.36 38.07 -14.87
C ARG A 465 46.48 39.10 -15.59
N ARG A 466 45.73 38.64 -16.59
CA ARG A 466 44.85 39.48 -17.40
C ARG A 466 43.61 39.91 -16.62
N ALA A 467 43.01 38.96 -15.89
CA ALA A 467 41.87 39.21 -15.03
C ALA A 467 42.19 40.22 -13.92
N GLU A 468 43.36 40.10 -13.29
CA GLU A 468 43.84 41.02 -12.26
C GLU A 468 44.09 42.44 -12.80
N ALA A 469 44.78 42.56 -13.94
CA ALA A 469 45.04 43.86 -14.57
C ALA A 469 43.74 44.58 -14.97
N ALA A 470 42.80 43.86 -15.58
CA ALA A 470 41.49 44.39 -15.92
C ALA A 470 40.69 44.80 -14.66
N SER A 471 40.78 44.02 -13.58
CA SER A 471 40.08 44.32 -12.33
C SER A 471 40.61 45.59 -11.66
N ARG A 472 41.94 45.77 -11.65
CA ARG A 472 42.58 46.99 -11.16
C ARG A 472 42.15 48.21 -11.95
N LEU A 473 42.26 48.17 -13.28
CA LEU A 473 41.89 49.28 -14.16
C LEU A 473 40.44 49.74 -13.98
N VAL A 474 39.51 48.79 -13.88
CA VAL A 474 38.09 49.11 -13.68
C VAL A 474 37.86 49.72 -12.30
N ARG A 475 38.55 49.20 -11.27
CA ARG A 475 38.45 49.74 -9.90
C ARG A 475 38.99 51.16 -9.82
N GLU A 476 40.14 51.43 -10.43
CA GLU A 476 40.78 52.75 -10.45
C GLU A 476 40.04 53.75 -11.34
N GLY A 477 39.45 53.29 -12.44
CA GLY A 477 38.60 54.12 -13.32
C GLY A 477 37.24 54.50 -12.72
N GLY A 478 36.84 53.93 -11.58
CA GLY A 478 35.63 54.29 -10.83
C GLY A 478 34.30 53.76 -11.40
N ASP A 479 34.22 53.43 -12.69
CA ASP A 479 33.06 52.76 -13.28
C ASP A 479 33.11 51.24 -13.00
N LEU A 480 32.59 50.82 -11.84
CA LEU A 480 32.59 49.41 -11.44
C LEU A 480 31.55 48.55 -12.18
N SER A 481 30.95 49.05 -13.25
CA SER A 481 29.93 48.31 -14.01
C SER A 481 30.53 47.10 -14.75
N TYR A 482 29.72 46.06 -14.92
CA TYR A 482 30.09 44.92 -15.77
C TYR A 482 30.40 45.34 -17.22
N ARG A 483 29.76 46.43 -17.70
CA ARG A 483 29.98 46.96 -19.05
C ARG A 483 31.39 47.54 -19.20
N ALA A 484 31.86 48.30 -18.20
CA ALA A 484 33.22 48.83 -18.18
C ALA A 484 34.24 47.69 -18.24
N LEU A 485 34.10 46.69 -17.37
CA LEU A 485 34.98 45.51 -17.34
C LEU A 485 35.02 44.76 -18.68
N LYS A 486 33.85 44.51 -19.27
CA LYS A 486 33.77 43.86 -20.59
C LYS A 486 34.44 44.70 -21.69
N THR A 487 34.31 46.03 -21.61
CA THR A 487 34.93 46.96 -22.57
C THR A 487 36.45 46.93 -22.44
N THR A 488 37.00 47.04 -21.21
CA THR A 488 38.43 46.92 -20.91
C THR A 488 39.04 45.65 -21.50
N LEU A 489 38.42 44.50 -21.23
CA LEU A 489 38.89 43.20 -21.73
C LEU A 489 38.74 43.06 -23.26
N SER A 490 37.64 43.54 -23.85
CA SER A 490 37.44 43.42 -25.31
C SER A 490 38.35 44.33 -26.13
N GLN A 491 38.70 45.50 -25.61
CA GLN A 491 39.59 46.46 -26.26
C GLN A 491 41.07 46.24 -25.92
N GLY A 492 41.38 45.31 -25.01
CA GLY A 492 42.74 44.98 -24.59
C GLY A 492 43.43 46.12 -23.83
N LEU A 493 42.66 46.97 -23.14
CA LEU A 493 43.21 48.11 -22.39
C LEU A 493 44.07 47.63 -21.21
N ASP A 494 43.70 46.49 -20.62
CA ASP A 494 44.45 45.72 -19.62
C ASP A 494 45.84 45.31 -20.09
N LEU A 495 46.03 45.10 -21.40
CA LEU A 495 47.31 44.68 -21.98
C LEU A 495 48.22 45.87 -22.32
N ARG A 496 47.64 47.06 -22.54
CA ARG A 496 48.40 48.28 -22.86
C ARG A 496 49.12 48.84 -21.64
N GLU A 497 48.48 48.76 -20.48
CA GLU A 497 49.06 49.21 -19.22
C GLU A 497 50.23 48.30 -18.77
N ALA A 498 50.11 46.98 -18.97
CA ALA A 498 51.21 46.04 -18.70
C ALA A 498 52.49 46.36 -19.51
N LEU A 499 52.33 46.92 -20.72
CA LEU A 499 53.46 47.36 -21.56
C LEU A 499 54.08 48.66 -21.04
N SER A 500 53.28 49.62 -20.54
CA SER A 500 53.81 50.87 -19.98
C SER A 500 54.51 50.69 -18.62
N THR A 501 54.04 49.77 -17.77
CA THR A 501 54.72 49.49 -16.49
C THR A 501 56.06 48.80 -16.69
N SER A 502 56.20 47.95 -17.71
CA SER A 502 57.48 47.28 -18.03
C SER A 502 58.55 48.26 -18.55
N ALA A 503 58.15 49.37 -19.18
CA ALA A 503 59.05 50.38 -19.73
C ALA A 503 59.62 51.36 -18.67
N HIS A 504 59.13 51.35 -17.43
CA HIS A 504 59.55 52.27 -16.36
C HIS A 504 60.42 51.63 -15.26
N SER A 505 60.89 50.39 -15.44
CA SER A 505 61.70 49.67 -14.44
C SER A 505 63.14 49.34 -14.86
N ALA A 506 63.64 49.91 -15.97
CA ALA A 506 65.06 49.76 -16.32
C ALA A 506 65.93 50.75 -15.52
N PRO A 507 66.89 50.30 -14.69
CA PRO A 507 67.82 51.21 -14.01
C PRO A 507 68.89 51.74 -15.00
N PRO A 508 69.47 52.93 -14.76
CA PRO A 508 70.51 53.47 -15.63
C PRO A 508 71.78 52.62 -15.50
N THR A 509 72.26 52.10 -16.63
CA THR A 509 73.50 51.33 -16.70
C THR A 509 74.69 52.30 -16.72
N SER A 510 75.48 52.33 -15.66
CA SER A 510 76.78 53.01 -15.61
C SER A 510 77.84 52.18 -16.34
N LEU A 511 78.61 52.85 -17.19
CA LEU A 511 79.80 52.35 -17.87
C LEU A 511 80.94 52.19 -16.86
N GLU A 512 81.44 50.97 -16.68
CA GLU A 512 82.79 50.71 -16.13
C GLU A 512 83.45 49.55 -16.89
N GLU A 513 84.74 49.75 -17.19
CA GLU A 513 85.64 48.94 -18.02
C GLU A 513 85.99 47.56 -17.40
N PRO A 514 86.50 46.59 -18.21
CA PRO A 514 86.73 45.22 -17.74
C PRO A 514 88.14 45.02 -17.18
N PRO A 515 88.35 44.11 -16.20
CA PRO A 515 89.66 43.55 -15.96
C PRO A 515 89.86 42.22 -16.69
N CYS A 516 91.10 42.05 -17.15
CA CYS A 516 91.65 40.92 -17.88
C CYS A 516 91.76 39.63 -17.04
N CYS A 517 91.47 38.49 -17.70
CA CYS A 517 92.16 37.17 -17.68
C CYS A 517 92.39 36.40 -16.34
N PRO A 518 92.80 35.10 -16.37
CA PRO A 518 92.64 34.03 -17.39
C PRO A 518 92.29 32.65 -16.77
N THR A 519 92.18 31.65 -17.66
CA THR A 519 92.53 30.21 -17.50
C THR A 519 91.41 29.16 -17.52
N CYS A 520 91.63 28.24 -18.48
CA CYS A 520 91.32 26.80 -18.57
C CYS A 520 89.87 26.32 -18.32
N GLY A 521 89.28 25.45 -19.15
CA GLY A 521 89.76 24.73 -20.32
C GLY A 521 88.65 23.77 -20.79
N THR A 522 88.70 23.41 -22.07
CA THR A 522 88.35 22.09 -22.68
C THR A 522 87.25 21.27 -21.99
N SER A 523 86.20 20.80 -22.67
CA SER A 523 86.20 20.17 -24.01
C SER A 523 84.78 19.78 -24.45
N SER A 524 84.52 19.97 -25.75
CA SER A 524 83.77 19.15 -26.71
C SER A 524 82.75 18.10 -26.23
N SER A 525 81.52 18.21 -26.73
CA SER A 525 81.01 17.50 -27.94
C SER A 525 79.48 17.70 -28.04
N MET A 526 78.88 18.27 -29.10
CA MET A 526 78.63 17.69 -30.44
C MET A 526 77.97 16.30 -30.33
N VAL A 527 76.79 15.96 -30.87
CA VAL A 527 76.04 16.31 -32.09
C VAL A 527 74.58 15.88 -31.85
N ALA A 528 73.57 16.75 -32.08
CA ALA A 528 72.66 16.81 -33.23
C ALA A 528 71.96 15.48 -33.61
N SER A 529 70.61 15.48 -33.59
CA SER A 529 69.73 15.42 -34.78
C SER A 529 69.48 13.98 -35.23
N GLU A 530 68.28 13.48 -35.47
CA GLU A 530 67.24 14.02 -36.35
C GLU A 530 66.00 13.11 -36.21
N GLY A 531 64.81 13.64 -36.51
CA GLY A 531 63.53 12.91 -36.43
C GLY A 531 63.25 11.98 -37.62
N PRO A 532 62.03 12.00 -38.17
CA PRO A 532 60.91 11.18 -37.72
C PRO A 532 60.40 10.26 -38.85
N ARG A 533 59.56 9.25 -38.54
CA ARG A 533 58.67 8.67 -39.56
C ARG A 533 57.38 8.09 -38.97
N ARG A 534 56.26 8.63 -39.49
CA ARG A 534 54.89 8.12 -39.39
C ARG A 534 54.77 6.78 -40.10
N LEU A 535 53.88 5.90 -39.63
CA LEU A 535 52.97 5.18 -40.51
C LEU A 535 51.69 4.78 -39.73
N ALA A 536 50.59 4.84 -40.46
CA ALA A 536 49.21 4.78 -39.98
C ALA A 536 48.56 3.42 -40.28
N LEU A 537 47.29 3.28 -39.81
CA LEU A 537 46.24 2.35 -40.27
C LEU A 537 46.38 0.90 -39.76
N ARG A 538 45.35 0.15 -39.32
CA ARG A 538 43.91 0.31 -39.01
C ARG A 538 43.44 -1.04 -38.35
N PRO A 539 42.14 -1.40 -38.19
CA PRO A 539 41.61 -2.10 -37.00
C PRO A 539 41.19 -3.58 -37.27
N THR A 540 40.65 -4.28 -36.25
CA THR A 540 39.39 -5.10 -36.23
C THR A 540 39.42 -6.25 -35.19
N GLY A 541 38.24 -6.56 -34.63
CA GLY A 541 37.85 -7.82 -33.96
C GLY A 541 38.06 -7.84 -32.45
N SER A 542 37.09 -8.10 -31.57
CA SER A 542 35.74 -8.72 -31.70
C SER A 542 34.80 -8.18 -30.63
#